data_AF-A0A817E9A3-F1
#
_entry.id   AF-A0A817E9A3-F1
#
_cell.length_a   1.000
_cell.length_b   1.000
_cell.length_c   1.000
_cell.angle_alpha   90.00
_cell.angle_beta   90.00
_cell.angle_gamma   90.00
#
_symmetry.space_group_name_H-M   'P 1'
#
loop_
_entity.id
_entity.type
_entity.pdbx_description
1 polymer ?
#
loop_
_entity_poly.entity_id
_entity_poly.type
_entity_poly.pdbx_seq_one_letter_code
_entity_poly.pdbx_strand_id
1 'polypeptide(L)'
;MRTKNCQVVQEIFLSSAGFINLERIGDIIPQQRDFHSATNLDDQMYVFGGRFDHIGHQQTRENIYDDRLYVFNCENKSWSLVIAKGEIPSGRRSHSAFVHDGKLYIFGGYNNVIGKHFNDLYEFNPLTLLWHCIKVHGIENPVPRRRQCCLIIDNRMYMFGGTSPISISRSTNINNRDEIEDIEILRTTLYDQSDLYVLDFCPTLKTLCLLFLAKRRININILPKKFSQEYELFARSTLIRQRSAGETSG
;
A
#
# COMPACT_ATOMS: atom_id res chain seq x y z
N MET A 1 25.88 -32.03 -15.30
CA MET A 1 24.40 -32.06 -15.19
C MET A 1 23.97 -30.96 -14.24
N ARG A 2 23.42 -29.84 -14.74
CA ARG A 2 22.82 -28.79 -13.91
C ARG A 2 21.32 -28.80 -14.17
N THR A 3 20.55 -29.18 -13.17
CA THR A 3 19.09 -29.15 -13.15
C THR A 3 18.62 -27.69 -13.24
N LYS A 4 17.87 -27.36 -14.31
CA LYS A 4 17.17 -26.08 -14.42
C LYS A 4 15.87 -26.19 -13.62
N ASN A 5 15.79 -25.45 -12.52
CA ASN A 5 14.58 -25.30 -11.72
C ASN A 5 13.57 -24.44 -12.50
N CYS A 6 12.50 -25.05 -13.00
CA CYS A 6 11.33 -24.35 -13.54
C CYS A 6 10.35 -24.05 -12.40
N GLN A 7 9.79 -22.84 -12.36
CA GLN A 7 8.62 -22.52 -11.53
C GLN A 7 7.39 -22.30 -12.43
N VAL A 8 6.19 -22.21 -11.84
CA VAL A 8 4.91 -22.31 -12.56
C VAL A 8 4.04 -21.07 -12.30
N VAL A 9 3.26 -20.65 -13.30
CA VAL A 9 2.22 -19.61 -13.19
C VAL A 9 0.88 -20.23 -13.59
N GLN A 10 -0.21 -19.84 -12.92
CA GLN A 10 -1.54 -20.47 -13.03
C GLN A 10 -2.56 -19.52 -13.68
N GLU A 11 -3.30 -20.01 -14.68
CA GLU A 11 -4.48 -19.34 -15.27
C GLU A 11 -5.76 -20.16 -14.99
N ILE A 12 -6.92 -19.50 -14.89
CA ILE A 12 -8.25 -20.12 -14.69
C ILE A 12 -9.15 -19.76 -15.88
N PHE A 13 -9.78 -20.77 -16.50
CA PHE A 13 -10.85 -20.58 -17.48
C PHE A 13 -12.21 -20.89 -16.84
N LEU A 14 -13.11 -19.91 -16.78
CA LEU A 14 -14.41 -20.02 -16.08
C LEU A 14 -15.38 -21.07 -16.71
N SER A 15 -15.16 -21.49 -17.96
CA SER A 15 -16.01 -22.47 -18.65
C SER A 15 -15.50 -23.92 -18.59
N SER A 16 -14.25 -24.13 -18.16
CA SER A 16 -13.62 -25.44 -18.01
C SER A 16 -12.74 -25.37 -16.76
N ALA A 17 -13.30 -25.74 -15.61
CA ALA A 17 -12.73 -25.56 -14.28
C ALA A 17 -11.45 -26.40 -14.05
N GLY A 18 -10.36 -26.03 -14.72
CA GLY A 18 -9.05 -26.61 -14.58
C GLY A 18 -7.99 -25.53 -14.63
N PHE A 19 -6.95 -25.68 -13.82
CA PHE A 19 -5.76 -24.86 -13.89
C PHE A 19 -4.87 -25.36 -15.02
N ILE A 20 -4.43 -24.47 -15.90
CA ILE A 20 -3.41 -24.78 -16.90
C ILE A 20 -2.07 -24.25 -16.40
N ASN A 21 -1.06 -25.12 -16.39
CA ASN A 21 0.31 -24.74 -16.05
C ASN A 21 0.99 -24.24 -17.32
N LEU A 22 1.33 -22.95 -17.34
CA LEU A 22 2.12 -22.38 -18.42
C LEU A 22 3.62 -22.55 -18.15
N GLU A 23 4.38 -22.81 -19.21
CA GLU A 23 5.84 -22.77 -19.14
C GLU A 23 6.34 -21.35 -18.88
N ARG A 24 7.45 -21.25 -18.14
CA ARG A 24 8.13 -19.98 -17.90
C ARG A 24 8.97 -19.58 -19.11
N ILE A 25 8.34 -18.83 -19.99
CA ILE A 25 9.01 -18.24 -21.15
C ILE A 25 9.42 -16.81 -20.76
N GLY A 26 10.57 -16.34 -21.24
CA GLY A 26 11.03 -14.96 -21.03
C GLY A 26 12.49 -14.81 -20.60
N ASP A 27 12.99 -13.57 -20.67
CA ASP A 27 14.39 -13.25 -20.44
C ASP A 27 14.76 -13.21 -18.96
N ILE A 28 13.89 -12.61 -18.14
CA ILE A 28 14.10 -12.47 -16.69
C ILE A 28 12.82 -12.84 -15.97
N ILE A 29 12.90 -13.91 -15.18
CA ILE A 29 11.75 -14.51 -14.53
C ILE A 29 11.82 -14.24 -13.01
N PRO A 30 10.72 -13.78 -12.37
CA PRO A 30 10.72 -13.49 -10.93
C PRO A 30 11.01 -14.74 -10.08
N GLN A 31 11.76 -14.60 -8.99
CA GLN A 31 11.97 -15.70 -8.02
C GLN A 31 10.67 -16.12 -7.29
N GLN A 32 10.64 -17.32 -6.68
CA GLN A 32 9.59 -17.78 -5.74
C GLN A 32 9.34 -16.68 -4.72
N ARG A 33 8.09 -16.28 -4.44
CA ARG A 33 7.81 -15.19 -3.50
C ARG A 33 6.42 -15.33 -2.86
N ASP A 34 6.27 -14.85 -1.63
CA ASP A 34 4.97 -14.66 -0.98
C ASP A 34 4.68 -13.17 -0.72
N PHE A 35 3.42 -12.84 -0.44
CA PHE A 35 2.97 -11.48 -0.08
C PHE A 35 3.37 -10.36 -1.08
N HIS A 36 3.60 -10.72 -2.35
CA HIS A 36 3.75 -9.79 -3.46
C HIS A 36 2.37 -9.24 -3.85
N SER A 37 2.36 -8.24 -4.74
CA SER A 37 1.16 -7.85 -5.45
C SER A 37 1.27 -8.20 -6.93
N ALA A 38 0.13 -8.40 -7.56
CA ALA A 38 -0.01 -8.51 -9.00
C ALA A 38 -1.15 -7.59 -9.43
N THR A 39 -0.92 -6.77 -10.46
CA THR A 39 -1.93 -5.87 -11.03
C THR A 39 -1.98 -6.02 -12.54
N ASN A 40 -3.18 -6.12 -13.09
CA ASN A 40 -3.38 -6.10 -14.52
C ASN A 40 -3.47 -4.65 -15.04
N LEU A 41 -2.77 -4.36 -16.11
CA LEU A 41 -2.97 -3.18 -16.93
C LEU A 41 -2.92 -3.63 -18.39
N ASP A 42 -4.03 -3.46 -19.10
CA ASP A 42 -4.24 -4.04 -20.44
C ASP A 42 -3.92 -5.55 -20.44
N ASP A 43 -3.18 -6.03 -21.44
CA ASP A 43 -2.76 -7.44 -21.57
C ASP A 43 -1.44 -7.75 -20.82
N GLN A 44 -1.11 -6.94 -19.81
CA GLN A 44 0.11 -7.09 -19.03
C GLN A 44 -0.21 -7.25 -17.54
N MET A 45 0.35 -8.29 -16.93
CA MET A 45 0.32 -8.49 -15.48
C MET A 45 1.65 -8.04 -14.88
N TYR A 46 1.60 -7.01 -14.04
CA TYR A 46 2.76 -6.49 -13.34
C TYR A 46 2.85 -7.08 -11.94
N VAL A 47 4.05 -7.53 -11.54
CA VAL A 47 4.33 -8.10 -10.22
C VAL A 47 5.40 -7.27 -9.53
N PHE A 48 5.06 -6.76 -8.34
CA PHE A 48 5.96 -5.96 -7.51
C PHE A 48 6.09 -6.54 -6.11
N GLY A 49 7.30 -6.42 -5.55
CA GLY A 49 7.54 -6.74 -4.16
C GLY A 49 7.42 -8.22 -3.83
N GLY A 50 6.95 -8.45 -2.60
CA GLY A 50 6.96 -9.74 -1.95
C GLY A 50 8.29 -10.00 -1.25
N ARG A 51 8.33 -11.11 -0.52
CA ARG A 51 9.57 -11.62 0.04
C ARG A 51 9.88 -12.99 -0.54
N PHE A 52 11.16 -13.28 -0.60
CA PHE A 52 11.68 -14.58 -0.98
C PHE A 52 12.91 -14.91 -0.15
N ASP A 53 13.44 -16.11 -0.40
CA ASP A 53 14.59 -16.63 0.31
C ASP A 53 15.69 -17.03 -0.68
N HIS A 54 16.95 -17.01 -0.24
CA HIS A 54 18.08 -17.48 -1.04
C HIS A 54 18.02 -18.99 -1.30
N ILE A 55 17.39 -19.78 -0.41
CA ILE A 55 17.16 -21.23 -0.60
C ILE A 55 15.83 -21.51 -1.34
N GLY A 56 15.18 -20.49 -1.90
CA GLY A 56 13.99 -20.65 -2.72
C GLY A 56 12.77 -21.17 -1.94
N HIS A 57 12.52 -22.47 -2.01
CA HIS A 57 11.30 -23.10 -1.44
C HIS A 57 11.31 -23.23 0.10
N GLN A 58 12.46 -23.02 0.74
CA GLN A 58 12.56 -23.06 2.19
C GLN A 58 12.41 -21.65 2.77
N GLN A 59 11.59 -21.53 3.81
CA GLN A 59 11.47 -20.31 4.59
C GLN A 59 12.58 -20.29 5.64
N THR A 60 13.72 -19.71 5.29
CA THR A 60 14.74 -19.33 6.27
C THR A 60 14.36 -18.01 6.93
N ARG A 61 15.16 -17.56 7.90
CA ARG A 61 14.99 -16.22 8.50
C ARG A 61 15.62 -15.11 7.66
N GLU A 62 16.32 -15.45 6.58
CA GLU A 62 17.04 -14.52 5.70
C GLU A 62 16.15 -14.03 4.55
N ASN A 63 15.15 -13.23 4.92
CA ASN A 63 14.16 -12.72 3.98
C ASN A 63 14.80 -11.67 3.04
N ILE A 64 14.67 -11.88 1.73
CA ILE A 64 15.00 -10.89 0.70
C ILE A 64 13.70 -10.24 0.22
N TYR A 65 13.70 -8.91 0.10
CA TYR A 65 12.56 -8.13 -0.37
C TYR A 65 12.90 -7.54 -1.73
N ASP A 66 12.13 -7.94 -2.76
CA ASP A 66 12.39 -7.52 -4.15
C ASP A 66 11.83 -6.12 -4.41
N ASP A 67 12.64 -5.20 -4.93
CA ASP A 67 12.22 -3.86 -5.36
C ASP A 67 12.02 -3.76 -6.88
N ARG A 68 12.25 -4.86 -7.59
CA ARG A 68 12.09 -4.94 -9.05
C ARG A 68 10.61 -5.12 -9.44
N LEU A 69 10.27 -4.52 -10.57
CA LEU A 69 8.98 -4.67 -11.23
C LEU A 69 9.10 -5.65 -12.39
N TYR A 70 8.36 -6.76 -12.32
CA TYR A 70 8.29 -7.74 -13.39
C TYR A 70 6.99 -7.56 -14.15
N VAL A 71 6.99 -7.93 -15.42
CA VAL A 71 5.79 -7.93 -16.24
C VAL A 71 5.66 -9.27 -16.96
N PHE A 72 4.46 -9.80 -16.94
CA PHE A 72 4.05 -10.95 -17.74
C PHE A 72 3.14 -10.45 -18.84
N ASN A 73 3.54 -10.66 -20.09
CA ASN A 73 2.68 -10.40 -21.24
C ASN A 73 1.76 -11.61 -21.42
N CYS A 74 0.45 -11.36 -21.33
CA CYS A 74 -0.57 -12.40 -21.35
C CYS A 74 -0.78 -13.00 -22.75
N GLU A 75 -0.47 -12.27 -23.82
CA GLU A 75 -0.62 -12.73 -25.21
C GLU A 75 0.44 -13.77 -25.57
N ASN A 76 1.72 -13.42 -25.36
CA ASN A 76 2.86 -14.27 -25.71
C ASN A 76 3.33 -15.16 -24.54
N LYS A 77 2.69 -15.02 -23.38
CA LYS A 77 2.92 -15.82 -22.17
C LYS A 77 4.37 -15.77 -21.70
N SER A 78 4.99 -14.59 -21.77
CA SER A 78 6.39 -14.41 -21.40
C SER A 78 6.62 -13.37 -20.32
N TRP A 79 7.62 -13.63 -19.48
CA TRP A 79 8.10 -12.75 -18.42
C TRP A 79 9.22 -11.85 -18.92
N SER A 80 9.20 -10.60 -18.49
CA SER A 80 10.34 -9.69 -18.60
C SER A 80 10.48 -8.84 -17.35
N LEU A 81 11.66 -8.23 -17.21
CA LEU A 81 11.95 -7.26 -16.16
C LEU A 81 11.74 -5.86 -16.71
N VAL A 82 10.98 -5.05 -15.98
CA VAL A 82 10.86 -3.63 -16.29
C VAL A 82 12.11 -2.91 -15.78
N ILE A 83 12.87 -2.30 -16.69
CA ILE A 83 14.03 -1.46 -16.35
C ILE A 83 13.52 -0.07 -15.94
N ALA A 84 12.87 -0.03 -14.78
CA ALA A 84 12.29 1.20 -14.23
C ALA A 84 13.38 2.14 -13.70
N LYS A 85 13.09 3.44 -13.74
CA LYS A 85 13.97 4.52 -13.26
C LYS A 85 13.20 5.45 -12.31
N GLY A 86 13.88 6.43 -11.72
CA GLY A 86 13.26 7.41 -10.83
C GLY A 86 13.28 6.98 -9.37
N GLU A 87 12.22 7.34 -8.63
CA GLU A 87 12.10 7.08 -7.20
C GLU A 87 11.57 5.66 -6.95
N ILE A 88 12.42 4.65 -7.17
CA ILE A 88 12.01 3.25 -7.06
C ILE A 88 11.60 2.92 -5.61
N PRO A 89 10.38 2.40 -5.36
CA PRO A 89 9.98 2.00 -4.02
C PRO A 89 10.87 0.87 -3.49
N SER A 90 11.28 0.98 -2.23
CA SER A 90 12.02 -0.10 -1.56
C SER A 90 11.24 -1.42 -1.58
N GLY A 91 11.96 -2.54 -1.68
CA GLY A 91 11.38 -3.88 -1.62
C GLY A 91 10.54 -4.07 -0.35
N ARG A 92 9.36 -4.65 -0.50
CA ARG A 92 8.32 -4.69 0.54
C ARG A 92 7.33 -5.82 0.31
N ARG A 93 6.70 -6.29 1.38
CA ARG A 93 5.63 -7.29 1.33
C ARG A 93 4.32 -6.75 1.89
N SER A 94 3.22 -7.40 1.54
CA SER A 94 1.88 -7.09 2.07
C SER A 94 1.49 -5.62 1.87
N HIS A 95 1.98 -5.00 0.80
CA HIS A 95 1.53 -3.69 0.33
C HIS A 95 0.25 -3.87 -0.50
N SER A 96 -0.44 -2.77 -0.79
CA SER A 96 -1.51 -2.78 -1.78
C SER A 96 -0.96 -2.28 -3.10
N ALA A 97 -1.46 -2.84 -4.19
CA ALA A 97 -1.21 -2.34 -5.52
C ALA A 97 -2.54 -2.21 -6.27
N PHE A 98 -2.63 -1.20 -7.12
CA PHE A 98 -3.81 -0.94 -7.93
C PHE A 98 -3.44 -0.15 -9.18
N VAL A 99 -4.34 -0.15 -10.15
CA VAL A 99 -4.20 0.61 -11.40
C VAL A 99 -5.24 1.71 -11.44
N HIS A 100 -4.81 2.89 -11.83
CA HIS A 100 -5.69 4.03 -12.08
C HIS A 100 -5.10 4.87 -13.22
N ASP A 101 -5.95 5.25 -14.19
CA ASP A 101 -5.58 6.11 -15.33
C ASP A 101 -4.31 5.65 -16.06
N GLY A 102 -4.22 4.35 -16.38
CA GLY A 102 -3.09 3.76 -17.11
C GLY A 102 -1.77 3.67 -16.32
N LYS A 103 -1.80 3.90 -15.01
CA LYS A 103 -0.61 3.87 -14.14
C LYS A 103 -0.78 2.91 -12.98
N LEU A 104 0.35 2.41 -12.50
CA LEU A 104 0.39 1.48 -11.38
C LEU A 104 0.73 2.23 -10.10
N TYR A 105 0.08 1.85 -9.01
CA TYR A 105 0.31 2.45 -7.71
C TYR A 105 0.67 1.41 -6.67
N ILE A 106 1.58 1.77 -5.76
CA ILE A 106 1.99 0.95 -4.62
C ILE A 106 1.79 1.75 -3.34
N PHE A 107 1.03 1.20 -2.39
CA PHE A 107 0.81 1.82 -1.09
C PHE A 107 1.21 0.92 0.08
N GLY A 108 1.97 1.51 1.01
CA GLY A 108 2.30 0.90 2.29
C GLY A 108 3.13 -0.38 2.18
N GLY A 109 2.93 -1.31 3.12
CA GLY A 109 3.65 -2.58 3.22
C GLY A 109 4.67 -2.62 4.34
N TYR A 110 5.50 -3.66 4.34
CA TYR A 110 6.52 -3.88 5.37
C TYR A 110 7.79 -4.52 4.82
N ASN A 111 8.93 -4.12 5.35
CA ASN A 111 10.23 -4.75 5.12
C ASN A 111 10.87 -5.08 6.46
N ASN A 112 11.04 -6.38 6.73
CA ASN A 112 11.59 -6.88 8.00
C ASN A 112 13.10 -6.65 8.13
N VAL A 113 13.85 -6.63 7.03
CA VAL A 113 15.31 -6.44 7.05
C VAL A 113 15.65 -5.06 7.62
N ILE A 114 14.86 -4.04 7.27
CA ILE A 114 15.01 -2.68 7.79
C ILE A 114 14.00 -2.34 8.89
N GLY A 115 13.21 -3.32 9.36
CA GLY A 115 12.21 -3.15 10.41
C GLY A 115 11.14 -2.08 10.14
N LYS A 116 10.82 -1.78 8.87
CA LYS A 116 10.02 -0.59 8.50
C LYS A 116 8.65 -0.95 7.93
N HIS A 117 7.60 -0.41 8.55
CA HIS A 117 6.28 -0.29 7.95
C HIS A 117 6.23 0.99 7.11
N PHE A 118 5.50 0.96 5.99
CA PHE A 118 5.41 2.08 5.07
C PHE A 118 3.99 2.66 5.03
N ASN A 119 3.88 3.94 4.70
CA ASN A 119 2.65 4.65 4.32
C ASN A 119 2.88 5.60 3.14
N ASP A 120 3.95 5.35 2.38
CA ASP A 120 4.25 6.05 1.15
C ASP A 120 3.34 5.53 0.02
N LEU A 121 3.11 6.40 -0.97
CA LEU A 121 2.38 6.09 -2.18
C LEU A 121 3.32 6.32 -3.36
N TYR A 122 3.53 5.30 -4.18
CA TYR A 122 4.30 5.43 -5.41
C TYR A 122 3.41 5.27 -6.62
N GLU A 123 3.74 5.97 -7.69
CA GLU A 123 3.16 5.87 -9.02
C GLU A 123 4.23 5.39 -10.00
N PHE A 124 3.91 4.41 -10.81
CA PHE A 124 4.71 4.00 -11.96
C PHE A 124 3.96 4.28 -13.25
N ASN A 125 4.61 5.01 -14.15
CA ASN A 125 4.11 5.26 -15.49
C ASN A 125 4.76 4.28 -16.49
N PRO A 126 4.00 3.34 -17.07
CA PRO A 126 4.53 2.35 -18.02
C PRO A 126 5.01 2.95 -19.34
N LEU A 127 4.55 4.16 -19.71
CA LEU A 127 5.00 4.84 -20.93
C LEU A 127 6.38 5.47 -20.77
N THR A 128 6.70 5.98 -19.58
CA THR A 128 7.99 6.64 -19.29
C THR A 128 8.97 5.74 -18.55
N LEU A 129 8.49 4.63 -18.00
CA LEU A 129 9.21 3.71 -17.13
C LEU A 129 9.75 4.40 -15.86
N LEU A 130 9.07 5.46 -15.40
CA LEU A 130 9.46 6.22 -14.22
C LEU A 130 8.56 5.91 -13.02
N TRP A 131 9.20 5.68 -11.89
CA TRP A 131 8.58 5.74 -10.57
C TRP A 131 8.66 7.15 -10.00
N HIS A 132 7.57 7.58 -9.36
CA HIS A 132 7.46 8.81 -8.61
C HIS A 132 6.85 8.55 -7.24
N CYS A 133 7.42 9.18 -6.21
CA CYS A 133 6.84 9.18 -4.87
C CYS A 133 5.79 10.29 -4.77
N ILE A 134 4.52 9.90 -4.63
CA ILE A 134 3.40 10.83 -4.60
C ILE A 134 3.23 11.39 -3.18
N LYS A 135 3.35 12.71 -3.07
CA LYS A 135 3.03 13.42 -1.83
C LYS A 135 1.52 13.57 -1.67
N VAL A 136 0.92 12.72 -0.85
CA VAL A 136 -0.52 12.77 -0.54
C VAL A 136 -0.83 13.96 0.37
N HIS A 137 -1.88 14.71 0.00
CA HIS A 137 -2.31 15.92 0.70
C HIS A 137 -3.64 15.72 1.44
N GLY A 138 -3.64 15.03 2.57
CA GLY A 138 -4.81 14.90 3.46
C GLY A 138 -4.76 15.78 4.72
N ILE A 139 -5.86 15.84 5.47
CA ILE A 139 -5.88 16.35 6.86
C ILE A 139 -5.15 15.34 7.76
N GLU A 140 -5.52 14.07 7.64
CA GLU A 140 -4.84 12.94 8.27
C GLU A 140 -4.44 11.94 7.19
N ASN A 141 -3.18 11.53 7.22
CA ASN A 141 -2.69 10.45 6.36
C ASN A 141 -2.77 9.13 7.13
N PRO A 142 -2.91 7.99 6.43
CA PRO A 142 -2.83 6.70 7.08
C PRO A 142 -1.49 6.52 7.78
N VAL A 143 -1.53 5.96 9.00
CA VAL A 143 -0.32 5.49 9.67
C VAL A 143 0.38 4.39 8.84
N PRO A 144 1.72 4.23 8.97
CA PRO A 144 2.47 3.12 8.38
C PRO A 144 1.79 1.77 8.64
N ARG A 145 1.52 1.01 7.59
CA ARG A 145 0.69 -0.20 7.67
C ARG A 145 0.97 -1.21 6.57
N ARG A 146 0.46 -2.42 6.77
CA ARG A 146 0.49 -3.53 5.80
C ARG A 146 -0.83 -4.30 5.82
N ARG A 147 -1.11 -5.11 4.80
CA ARG A 147 -2.31 -5.98 4.69
C ARG A 147 -3.64 -5.20 4.64
N GLN A 148 -3.61 -3.93 4.26
CA GLN A 148 -4.81 -3.16 3.95
C GLN A 148 -5.40 -3.60 2.60
N CYS A 149 -6.70 -3.38 2.42
CA CYS A 149 -7.38 -3.59 1.14
C CYS A 149 -7.62 -2.23 0.47
N CYS A 150 -7.35 -2.14 -0.83
CA CYS A 150 -7.59 -0.95 -1.65
C CYS A 150 -8.49 -1.30 -2.83
N LEU A 151 -9.46 -0.44 -3.14
CA LEU A 151 -10.35 -0.56 -4.30
C LEU A 151 -10.42 0.77 -5.04
N ILE A 152 -10.42 0.71 -6.37
CA ILE A 152 -10.67 1.88 -7.23
C ILE A 152 -12.14 1.89 -7.63
N ILE A 153 -12.78 3.03 -7.42
CA ILE A 153 -14.12 3.35 -7.94
C ILE A 153 -14.02 4.74 -8.55
N ASP A 154 -14.23 4.82 -9.86
CA ASP A 154 -14.02 6.03 -10.66
C ASP A 154 -12.61 6.63 -10.42
N ASN A 155 -12.56 7.90 -10.02
CA ASN A 155 -11.33 8.64 -9.72
C ASN A 155 -10.94 8.59 -8.23
N ARG A 156 -11.38 7.56 -7.51
CA ARG A 156 -11.14 7.44 -6.06
C ARG A 156 -10.61 6.07 -5.68
N MET A 157 -9.58 6.06 -4.85
CA MET A 157 -9.12 4.87 -4.15
C MET A 157 -9.68 4.85 -2.74
N TYR A 158 -10.36 3.76 -2.40
CA TYR A 158 -10.87 3.47 -1.07
C TYR A 158 -9.95 2.48 -0.39
N MET A 159 -9.48 2.79 0.81
CA MET A 159 -8.63 1.91 1.60
C MET A 159 -9.26 1.61 2.94
N PHE A 160 -9.38 0.34 3.28
CA PHE A 160 -9.90 -0.10 4.58
C PHE A 160 -8.90 -1.00 5.31
N GLY A 161 -8.74 -0.71 6.61
CA GLY A 161 -8.03 -1.56 7.56
C GLY A 161 -6.53 -1.72 7.34
N GLY A 162 -6.04 -2.94 7.57
CA GLY A 162 -4.62 -3.29 7.63
C GLY A 162 -4.07 -3.35 9.06
N THR A 163 -2.77 -3.62 9.19
CA THR A 163 -2.06 -3.75 10.47
C THR A 163 -0.93 -2.75 10.56
N SER A 164 -0.81 -2.10 11.71
CA SER A 164 0.15 -1.02 11.96
C SER A 164 0.92 -1.27 13.26
N PRO A 165 2.17 -0.81 13.38
CA PRO A 165 2.89 -0.84 14.65
C PRO A 165 2.25 0.10 15.67
N ILE A 166 2.42 -0.19 16.96
CA ILE A 166 1.99 0.69 18.03
C ILE A 166 2.82 1.97 18.00
N SER A 167 2.15 3.14 18.01
CA SER A 167 2.82 4.41 18.21
C SER A 167 3.23 4.55 19.68
N ILE A 168 4.54 4.54 19.97
CA ILE A 168 5.08 4.68 21.33
C ILE A 168 4.59 5.98 22.00
N SER A 169 4.22 7.02 21.24
CA SER A 169 3.64 8.26 21.77
C SER A 169 2.27 8.11 22.45
N ARG A 170 1.56 6.99 22.24
CA ARG A 170 0.29 6.66 22.93
C ARG A 170 0.50 5.84 24.21
N SER A 171 1.72 5.36 24.45
CA SER A 171 2.08 4.60 25.66
C SER A 171 2.91 5.53 26.55
N THR A 172 2.29 6.03 27.60
CA THR A 172 2.77 7.04 28.55
C THR A 172 4.12 6.74 29.21
N ASN A 173 4.84 7.81 29.58
CA ASN A 173 5.87 7.94 30.64
C ASN A 173 6.63 6.65 31.02
N ILE A 174 7.72 6.38 30.33
CA ILE A 174 8.59 5.22 30.56
C ILE A 174 9.86 5.71 31.25
N ASN A 175 10.09 5.31 32.51
CA ASN A 175 11.19 5.80 33.36
C ASN A 175 12.03 4.69 34.00
N ASN A 176 11.79 3.39 33.74
CA ASN A 176 12.51 2.30 34.42
C ASN A 176 13.14 1.27 33.47
N ARG A 177 14.18 0.58 33.94
CA ARG A 177 15.02 -0.35 33.15
C ARG A 177 14.39 -1.73 32.89
N ASP A 178 13.40 -2.15 33.67
CA ASP A 178 12.64 -3.39 33.43
C ASP A 178 11.69 -3.25 32.22
N GLU A 179 11.52 -2.04 31.68
CA GLU A 179 10.57 -1.71 30.61
C GLU A 179 11.18 -1.83 29.19
N ILE A 180 12.43 -2.29 29.04
CA ILE A 180 13.09 -2.46 27.73
C ILE A 180 12.49 -3.65 26.96
N GLU A 181 12.22 -4.76 27.65
CA GLU A 181 11.59 -5.95 27.07
C GLU A 181 10.15 -5.61 26.64
N ASP A 182 9.44 -4.79 27.43
CA ASP A 182 8.14 -4.22 27.08
C ASP A 182 8.20 -3.27 25.87
N ILE A 183 9.24 -2.44 25.75
CA ILE A 183 9.46 -1.60 24.56
C ILE A 183 9.68 -2.48 23.31
N GLU A 184 10.42 -3.58 23.41
CA GLU A 184 10.67 -4.48 22.29
C GLU A 184 9.40 -5.25 21.89
N ILE A 185 8.60 -5.67 22.87
CA ILE A 185 7.25 -6.22 22.65
C ILE A 185 6.34 -5.16 22.01
N LEU A 186 6.33 -3.91 22.47
CA LEU A 186 5.52 -2.83 21.89
C LEU A 186 5.95 -2.50 20.45
N ARG A 187 7.25 -2.58 20.14
CA ARG A 187 7.79 -2.39 18.78
C ARG A 187 7.39 -3.51 17.82
N THR A 188 7.18 -4.72 18.33
CA THR A 188 6.81 -5.90 17.53
C THR A 188 5.30 -6.14 17.50
N THR A 189 4.55 -5.58 18.45
CA THR A 189 3.09 -5.70 18.52
C THR A 189 2.44 -4.88 17.41
N LEU A 190 1.46 -5.50 16.73
CA LEU A 190 0.69 -4.90 15.65
C LEU A 190 -0.77 -4.79 16.06
N TYR A 191 -1.43 -3.73 15.60
CA TYR A 191 -2.86 -3.50 15.82
C TYR A 191 -3.62 -3.43 14.50
N ASP A 192 -4.76 -4.11 14.46
CA ASP A 192 -5.69 -4.13 13.34
C ASP A 192 -6.43 -2.79 13.23
N GLN A 193 -6.37 -2.17 12.06
CA GLN A 193 -7.05 -0.92 11.79
C GLN A 193 -8.48 -1.17 11.30
N SER A 194 -9.37 -0.24 11.64
CA SER A 194 -10.77 -0.19 11.17
C SER A 194 -11.11 1.14 10.50
N ASP A 195 -10.10 1.95 10.15
CA ASP A 195 -10.29 3.19 9.39
C ASP A 195 -10.60 2.92 7.91
N LEU A 196 -11.36 3.85 7.34
CA LEU A 196 -11.59 4.01 5.92
C LEU A 196 -10.92 5.31 5.46
N TYR A 197 -10.08 5.23 4.44
CA TYR A 197 -9.53 6.39 3.74
C TYR A 197 -10.03 6.44 2.31
N VAL A 198 -10.18 7.65 1.79
CA VAL A 198 -10.46 7.91 0.38
C VAL A 198 -9.38 8.83 -0.17
N LEU A 199 -8.65 8.35 -1.17
CA LEU A 199 -7.75 9.17 -1.99
C LEU A 199 -8.49 9.55 -3.27
N ASP A 200 -8.75 10.84 -3.44
CA ASP A 200 -9.39 11.39 -4.63
C ASP A 200 -8.32 11.86 -5.62
N PHE A 201 -8.27 11.24 -6.80
CA PHE A 201 -7.34 11.60 -7.88
C PHE A 201 -7.81 12.82 -8.68
N CYS A 202 -9.09 13.22 -8.55
CA CYS A 202 -9.67 14.36 -9.25
C CYS A 202 -10.43 15.27 -8.26
N PRO A 203 -9.79 15.81 -7.21
CA PRO A 203 -10.47 16.64 -6.24
C PRO A 203 -10.94 17.94 -6.89
N THR A 204 -12.20 18.32 -6.62
CA THR A 204 -12.73 19.60 -7.09
C THR A 204 -11.99 20.78 -6.45
N LEU A 205 -11.99 21.95 -7.10
CA LEU A 205 -11.45 23.18 -6.50
C LEU A 205 -12.06 23.46 -5.12
N LYS A 206 -13.36 23.21 -4.98
CA LYS A 206 -14.07 23.31 -3.70
C LYS A 206 -13.44 22.41 -2.63
N THR A 207 -13.22 21.13 -2.93
CA THR A 207 -12.56 20.17 -2.03
C THR A 207 -11.16 20.65 -1.64
N LEU A 208 -10.38 21.14 -2.60
CA LEU A 208 -9.03 21.67 -2.35
C LEU A 208 -9.05 22.90 -1.43
N CYS A 209 -9.99 23.82 -1.64
CA CYS A 209 -10.17 24.98 -0.77
C CYS A 209 -10.55 24.55 0.66
N LEU A 210 -11.48 23.60 0.82
CA LEU A 210 -11.89 23.08 2.13
C LEU A 210 -10.73 22.39 2.86
N LEU A 211 -9.93 21.58 2.16
CA LEU A 211 -8.71 20.97 2.69
C LEU A 211 -7.70 22.03 3.15
N PHE A 212 -7.53 23.10 2.38
CA PHE A 212 -6.63 24.20 2.74
C PHE A 212 -7.09 24.92 4.02
N LEU A 213 -8.38 25.24 4.13
CA LEU A 213 -8.97 25.83 5.33
C LEU A 213 -8.74 24.94 6.56
N ALA A 214 -8.99 23.63 6.41
CA ALA A 214 -8.82 22.67 7.50
C ALA A 214 -7.37 22.57 7.96
N LYS A 215 -6.42 22.49 7.02
CA LYS A 215 -4.99 22.42 7.32
C LYS A 215 -4.47 23.66 8.06
N ARG A 216 -4.97 24.84 7.69
CA ARG A 216 -4.55 26.11 8.30
C ARG A 216 -5.31 26.46 9.58
N ARG A 217 -6.28 25.63 9.99
CA ARG A 217 -7.16 25.90 11.16
C ARG A 217 -7.73 27.31 11.12
N ILE A 218 -8.13 27.77 9.93
CA ILE A 218 -8.70 29.11 9.76
C ILE A 218 -10.02 29.17 10.53
N ASN A 219 -10.24 30.27 11.26
CA ASN A 219 -11.49 30.49 11.98
C ASN A 219 -12.65 30.59 11.00
N ILE A 220 -13.44 29.52 10.87
CA ILE A 220 -14.55 29.43 9.90
C ILE A 220 -15.74 30.35 10.22
N ASN A 221 -15.78 30.94 11.42
CA ASN A 221 -16.84 31.87 11.81
C ASN A 221 -16.75 33.20 11.03
N ILE A 222 -15.60 33.49 10.41
CA ILE A 222 -15.42 34.67 9.56
C ILE A 222 -15.90 34.45 8.12
N LEU A 223 -16.20 33.20 7.75
CA LEU A 223 -16.65 32.86 6.42
C LEU A 223 -18.16 33.08 6.28
N PRO A 224 -18.67 33.36 5.07
CA PRO A 224 -20.12 33.41 4.84
C PRO A 224 -20.78 32.09 5.25
N LYS A 225 -21.96 32.18 5.89
CA LYS A 225 -22.67 31.05 6.52
C LYS A 225 -22.75 29.78 5.66
N LYS A 226 -22.99 29.93 4.36
CA LYS A 226 -23.04 28.80 3.40
C LYS A 226 -21.72 28.02 3.36
N PHE A 227 -20.58 28.71 3.33
CA PHE A 227 -19.26 28.08 3.31
C PHE A 227 -18.91 27.44 4.65
N SER A 228 -19.29 28.06 5.77
CA SER A 228 -19.09 27.46 7.10
C SER A 228 -19.87 26.14 7.24
N GLN A 229 -21.12 26.10 6.77
CA GLN A 229 -21.94 24.88 6.75
C GLN A 229 -21.35 23.79 5.87
N GLU A 230 -20.88 24.14 4.67
CA GLU A 230 -20.21 23.19 3.77
C GLU A 230 -18.91 22.65 4.36
N TYR A 231 -18.13 23.50 5.02
CA TYR A 231 -16.92 23.09 5.74
C TYR A 231 -17.25 22.16 6.90
N GLU A 232 -18.29 22.43 7.70
CA GLU A 232 -18.70 21.55 8.79
C GLU A 232 -19.10 20.16 8.29
N LEU A 233 -19.84 20.07 7.18
CA LEU A 233 -20.19 18.80 6.56
C LEU A 233 -18.95 18.04 6.09
N PHE A 234 -18.03 18.74 5.42
CA PHE A 234 -16.75 18.20 4.97
C PHE A 234 -15.86 17.73 6.14
N ALA A 235 -15.80 18.50 7.21
CA ALA A 235 -15.04 18.17 8.40
C ALA A 235 -15.61 16.90 9.05
N ARG A 236 -16.94 16.79 9.19
CA ARG A 236 -17.59 15.58 9.73
C ARG A 236 -17.30 14.32 8.90
N SER A 237 -17.32 14.42 7.57
CA SER A 237 -17.02 13.27 6.69
C SER A 237 -15.54 12.88 6.70
N THR A 238 -14.65 13.84 6.96
CA THR A 238 -13.19 13.61 6.98
C THR A 238 -12.66 13.28 8.38
N LEU A 239 -13.43 13.58 9.44
CA LEU A 239 -13.08 13.39 10.87
C LEU A 239 -13.87 12.24 11.54
N ILE A 240 -14.26 11.19 10.80
CA ILE A 240 -14.99 10.03 11.36
C ILE A 240 -14.23 9.32 12.52
N ARG A 241 -13.04 9.79 12.92
CA ARG A 241 -12.26 9.29 14.06
C ARG A 241 -12.34 10.05 15.39
N GLN A 242 -13.22 11.04 15.60
CA GLN A 242 -13.32 11.69 16.93
C GLN A 242 -14.48 11.26 17.83
N ARG A 243 -15.29 10.24 17.49
CA ARG A 243 -16.36 9.77 18.38
C ARG A 243 -16.39 8.26 18.57
N SER A 244 -15.36 7.73 19.24
CA SER A 244 -15.44 6.42 19.89
C SER A 244 -14.28 6.24 20.89
N ALA A 245 -14.18 7.12 21.88
CA ALA A 245 -13.46 6.85 23.12
C ALA A 245 -13.91 7.86 24.20
N GLY A 246 -14.82 7.42 25.08
CA GLY A 246 -14.92 7.98 26.43
C GLY A 246 -15.82 9.20 26.68
N GLU A 247 -17.07 9.18 26.21
CA GLU A 247 -18.17 9.78 26.99
C GLU A 247 -18.98 8.62 27.59
N THR A 248 -18.52 8.10 28.72
CA THR A 248 -19.43 7.47 29.68
C THR A 248 -19.81 8.54 30.70
N SER A 249 -21.01 9.05 30.54
CA SER A 249 -21.75 9.79 31.55
C SER A 249 -22.17 8.82 32.66
N GLY A 250 -21.98 9.24 33.91
CA GLY A 250 -22.30 8.51 35.15
C GLY A 250 -21.49 9.04 36.31
#